data_AF-A0A5B2Z695-F1
#
_entry.id   AF-A0A5B2Z695-F1
#
_cell.length_a   1.000
_cell.length_b   1.000
_cell.length_c   1.000
_cell.angle_alpha   90.00
_cell.angle_beta   90.00
_cell.angle_gamma   90.00
#
_symmetry.space_group_name_H-M   'P 1'
#
loop_
_entity.id
_entity.type
_entity.pdbx_description
1 polymer ?
#
loop_
_entity_poly.entity_id
_entity_poly.type
_entity_poly.pdbx_seq_one_letter_code
_entity_poly.pdbx_strand_id
1 'polypeptide(L)'
;MSDFESDSVSSLHKRWLFTNINPSSEKFSFLISILSLVTNVALINFVITPHTVTDFLISFPIIALIFSITLVFDYLSLRGTPLNRFSKVLHVSAFANLLWTLTVIGGFISEFIINTNSPNINFVLQGMFMAIGLRIGIFVSVFGATLKRTILISFIQPLIIFILFSFFYFNHIFYTNFTVYLFGSVILFIGVLWTIVVDRIGRPNFKSAFKILQAFLIAWTENKSDEMEKIAEAKADPKVVNTLHVKFHPESQKEISLILPELHPGPFNPIGGSNLPYDIFRFYSKSAMVMHSISDHSLNVPSKKEVEKYLNSLTQNAHLESGDKCTVPITISEKDCNCSGFALGKNVIILFSKSPSGMEDIPLDVKIDLEKYAKEIGFEQILIIDAHNSMGAKIEQEDIKRLVKIGKECLQKLVVSSQHKFKIGYTNSYQNEDLKFKDLEKFPDLGKGQFGVLVISIKDVDHLLCWTDSNNMKNGIRERIIESLRSKGFKIIEICTSDTHATSGKRNTKGYYTLGDVTPVERIIEVLDHLAISAKNRTNPSTFEIYKTESRVMVMGNDQFDDYSNALEKSFLVTKVFLAVTFVVYVSMLLFT
;
A
#
# COMPACT_ATOMS: atom_id res chain seq x y z
N MET A 1 -13.65 -8.69 -24.48
CA MET A 1 -13.40 -7.61 -23.50
C MET A 1 -14.28 -7.92 -22.31
N SER A 2 -13.75 -8.65 -21.34
CA SER A 2 -14.48 -8.97 -20.10
C SER A 2 -14.34 -7.80 -19.15
N ASP A 3 -15.47 -7.28 -18.69
CA ASP A 3 -15.55 -6.25 -17.66
C ASP A 3 -14.91 -6.77 -16.38
N PHE A 4 -13.70 -6.29 -16.10
CA PHE A 4 -13.07 -6.43 -14.80
C PHE A 4 -13.80 -5.50 -13.83
N GLU A 5 -14.75 -6.03 -13.06
CA GLU A 5 -15.06 -5.44 -11.76
C GLU A 5 -13.75 -5.45 -10.95
N SER A 6 -13.06 -4.32 -10.96
CA SER A 6 -11.87 -4.13 -10.14
C SER A 6 -12.30 -4.13 -8.69
N ASP A 7 -11.83 -5.11 -7.93
CA ASP A 7 -11.85 -5.09 -6.47
C ASP A 7 -11.46 -3.68 -5.97
N SER A 8 -12.19 -3.13 -4.99
CA SER A 8 -12.06 -1.75 -4.55
C SER A 8 -10.63 -1.43 -4.10
N VAL A 9 -9.93 -2.41 -3.52
CA VAL A 9 -8.50 -2.35 -3.19
C VAL A 9 -7.64 -2.15 -4.44
N SER A 10 -7.88 -2.93 -5.49
CA SER A 10 -7.17 -2.79 -6.77
C SER A 10 -7.46 -1.47 -7.50
N SER A 11 -8.71 -0.96 -7.43
CA SER A 11 -9.08 0.35 -8.01
C SER A 11 -8.35 1.48 -7.30
N LEU A 12 -8.33 1.45 -5.96
CA LEU A 12 -7.55 2.36 -5.14
C LEU A 12 -6.08 2.36 -5.61
N HIS A 13 -5.42 1.19 -5.63
CA HIS A 13 -4.03 1.04 -6.09
C HIS A 13 -3.76 1.61 -7.48
N LYS A 14 -4.64 1.35 -8.46
CA LYS A 14 -4.49 1.91 -9.82
C LYS A 14 -4.54 3.43 -9.84
N ARG A 15 -5.40 4.06 -9.03
CA ARG A 15 -5.46 5.52 -8.94
C ARG A 15 -4.25 6.10 -8.24
N TRP A 16 -3.64 5.35 -7.33
CA TRP A 16 -2.41 5.77 -6.66
C TRP A 16 -1.20 5.79 -7.58
N LEU A 17 -1.21 5.07 -8.72
CA LEU A 17 -0.18 5.21 -9.77
C LEU A 17 -0.05 6.65 -10.29
N PHE A 18 -1.12 7.46 -10.25
CA PHE A 18 -1.02 8.88 -10.64
C PHE A 18 -0.12 9.70 -9.71
N THR A 19 0.14 9.24 -8.49
CA THR A 19 1.15 9.86 -7.62
C THR A 19 2.58 9.68 -8.13
N ASN A 20 2.82 8.82 -9.14
CA ASN A 20 4.10 8.68 -9.84
C ASN A 20 4.47 9.92 -10.66
N ILE A 21 3.52 10.81 -10.94
CA ILE A 21 3.75 12.04 -11.73
C ILE A 21 4.44 13.12 -10.90
N ASN A 22 4.49 12.99 -9.57
CA ASN A 22 5.16 13.97 -8.72
C ASN A 22 6.69 13.77 -8.77
N PRO A 23 7.49 14.85 -8.98
CA PRO A 23 8.94 14.83 -8.80
C PRO A 23 9.37 13.97 -7.61
N SER A 24 10.24 13.00 -7.85
CA SER A 24 10.73 12.11 -6.79
C SER A 24 11.61 12.84 -5.76
N SER A 25 12.09 14.04 -6.07
CA SER A 25 13.00 14.83 -5.23
C SER A 25 12.58 16.30 -5.11
N GLU A 26 12.74 16.85 -3.90
CA GLU A 26 12.67 18.29 -3.63
C GLU A 26 13.62 19.10 -4.52
N LYS A 27 14.78 18.53 -4.87
CA LYS A 27 15.78 19.16 -5.75
C LYS A 27 15.23 19.34 -7.16
N PHE A 28 14.51 18.34 -7.67
CA PHE A 28 13.90 18.42 -9.00
C PHE A 28 12.74 19.43 -9.02
N SER A 29 11.98 19.53 -7.93
CA SER A 29 10.91 20.53 -7.81
C SER A 29 11.46 21.95 -7.71
N PHE A 30 12.55 22.12 -6.97
CA PHE A 30 13.28 23.38 -6.94
C PHE A 30 13.83 23.73 -8.32
N LEU A 31 14.42 22.77 -9.03
CA LEU A 31 14.92 22.96 -10.40
C LEU A 31 13.79 23.39 -11.36
N ILE A 32 12.63 22.71 -11.35
CA ILE A 32 11.47 23.11 -12.16
C ILE A 32 11.04 24.54 -11.80
N SER A 33 10.96 24.88 -10.51
CA SER A 33 10.57 26.22 -10.07
C SER A 33 11.52 27.30 -10.60
N ILE A 34 12.83 27.08 -10.48
CA ILE A 34 13.86 28.03 -10.94
C ILE A 34 13.89 28.11 -12.46
N LEU A 35 13.82 26.98 -13.18
CA LEU A 35 13.77 26.98 -14.64
C LEU A 35 12.52 27.70 -15.15
N SER A 36 11.36 27.45 -14.57
CA SER A 36 10.11 28.15 -14.92
C SER A 36 10.24 29.66 -14.69
N LEU A 37 10.86 30.07 -13.58
CA LEU A 37 11.12 31.48 -13.28
C LEU A 37 12.07 32.11 -14.32
N VAL A 38 13.20 31.47 -14.60
CA VAL A 38 14.18 31.91 -15.61
C VAL A 38 13.51 32.03 -16.97
N THR A 39 12.73 31.02 -17.38
CA THR A 39 12.01 31.02 -18.66
C THR A 39 11.00 32.16 -18.73
N ASN A 40 10.23 32.41 -17.67
CA ASN A 40 9.30 33.54 -17.63
C ASN A 40 10.03 34.89 -17.76
N VAL A 41 11.08 35.08 -16.98
CA VAL A 41 11.89 36.32 -17.00
C VAL A 41 12.50 36.53 -18.38
N ALA A 42 13.09 35.51 -18.99
CA ALA A 42 13.71 35.58 -20.31
C ALA A 42 12.67 35.80 -21.43
N LEU A 43 11.54 35.10 -21.38
CA LEU A 43 10.46 35.26 -22.36
C LEU A 43 9.88 36.67 -22.30
N ILE A 44 9.65 37.19 -21.09
CA ILE A 44 9.17 38.56 -20.92
C ILE A 44 10.22 39.56 -21.42
N ASN A 45 11.47 39.45 -20.98
CA ASN A 45 12.53 40.41 -21.29
C ASN A 45 12.99 40.40 -22.77
N PHE A 46 13.11 39.24 -23.42
CA PHE A 46 13.69 39.18 -24.77
C PHE A 46 12.65 39.08 -25.88
N VAL A 47 11.43 38.61 -25.56
CA VAL A 47 10.42 38.31 -26.58
C VAL A 47 9.21 39.23 -26.47
N ILE A 48 8.60 39.34 -25.28
CA ILE A 48 7.35 40.09 -25.09
C ILE A 48 7.63 41.60 -25.04
N THR A 49 8.63 42.00 -24.26
CA THR A 49 9.09 43.38 -24.13
C THR A 49 10.60 43.40 -24.36
N PRO A 50 11.08 43.52 -25.62
CA PRO A 50 12.48 43.31 -25.98
C PRO A 50 13.40 44.37 -25.35
N HIS A 51 13.80 44.12 -24.11
CA HIS A 51 14.74 44.89 -23.28
C HIS A 51 16.16 44.38 -23.49
N THR A 52 17.14 45.04 -22.86
CA THR A 52 18.54 44.67 -23.02
C THR A 52 18.94 43.51 -22.10
N VAL A 53 20.04 42.84 -22.44
CA VAL A 53 20.68 41.83 -21.58
C VAL A 53 21.05 42.42 -20.20
N THR A 54 21.40 43.71 -20.14
CA THR A 54 21.68 44.41 -18.89
C THR A 54 20.45 44.46 -17.99
N ASP A 55 19.28 44.77 -18.55
CA ASP A 55 18.02 44.79 -17.80
C ASP A 55 17.69 43.40 -17.24
N PHE A 56 17.91 42.34 -18.02
CA PHE A 56 17.79 40.96 -17.55
C PHE A 56 18.73 40.65 -16.38
N LEU A 57 20.02 41.02 -16.49
CA LEU A 57 21.03 40.77 -15.46
C LEU A 57 20.78 41.54 -14.16
N ILE A 58 20.12 42.69 -14.21
CA ILE A 58 19.72 43.47 -13.03
C ILE A 58 18.46 42.90 -12.38
N SER A 59 17.42 42.65 -13.18
CA SER A 59 16.10 42.23 -12.72
C SER A 59 16.07 40.80 -12.19
N PHE A 60 16.73 39.86 -12.87
CA PHE A 60 16.65 38.43 -12.53
C PHE A 60 17.12 38.10 -11.10
N PRO A 61 18.31 38.55 -10.61
CA PRO A 61 18.74 38.26 -9.25
C PRO A 61 17.77 38.76 -8.18
N ILE A 62 17.15 39.92 -8.39
CA ILE A 62 16.17 40.51 -7.47
C ILE A 62 14.90 39.66 -7.45
N ILE A 63 14.37 39.31 -8.63
CA ILE A 63 13.18 38.46 -8.77
C ILE A 63 13.43 37.08 -8.16
N ALA A 64 14.59 36.47 -8.41
CA ALA A 64 14.97 35.16 -7.88
C ALA A 64 15.13 35.18 -6.34
N LEU A 65 15.69 36.25 -5.79
CA LEU A 65 15.80 36.44 -4.34
C LEU A 65 14.41 36.54 -3.69
N ILE A 66 13.55 37.40 -4.23
CA ILE A 66 12.19 37.59 -3.70
C ILE A 66 11.37 36.31 -3.85
N PHE A 67 11.48 35.62 -4.99
CA PHE A 67 10.89 34.31 -5.20
C PHE A 67 11.29 33.32 -4.10
N SER A 68 12.59 33.25 -3.79
CA SER A 68 13.11 32.37 -2.73
C SER A 68 12.58 32.73 -1.34
N ILE A 69 12.47 34.02 -1.03
CA ILE A 69 11.88 34.52 0.23
C ILE A 69 10.40 34.10 0.32
N THR A 70 9.64 34.21 -0.76
CA THR A 70 8.23 33.83 -0.76
C THR A 70 7.98 32.33 -0.55
N LEU A 71 8.93 31.46 -0.94
CA LEU A 71 8.86 30.02 -0.61
C LEU A 71 8.98 29.78 0.90
N VAL A 72 9.89 30.50 1.56
CA VAL A 72 10.03 30.45 3.03
C VAL A 72 8.76 30.99 3.68
N PHE A 73 8.20 32.08 3.15
CA PHE A 73 6.95 32.64 3.63
C PHE A 73 5.80 31.64 3.53
N ASP A 74 5.64 30.93 2.41
CA ASP A 74 4.61 29.90 2.24
C ASP A 74 4.74 28.81 3.32
N TYR A 75 5.96 28.33 3.56
CA TYR A 75 6.25 27.33 4.58
C TYR A 75 5.90 27.80 6.00
N LEU A 76 6.25 29.03 6.36
CA LEU A 76 5.89 29.62 7.65
C LEU A 76 4.38 29.83 7.76
N SER A 77 3.77 30.29 6.68
CA SER A 77 2.34 30.60 6.61
C SER A 77 1.46 29.36 6.56
N LEU A 78 2.01 28.17 6.33
CA LEU A 78 1.33 26.88 6.42
C LEU A 78 1.64 26.13 7.73
N ARG A 79 2.31 26.77 8.70
CA ARG A 79 2.59 26.15 10.01
C ARG A 79 1.32 25.66 10.72
N GLY A 80 1.39 24.44 11.26
CA GLY A 80 0.27 23.79 11.95
C GLY A 80 -0.72 23.05 11.04
N THR A 81 -0.53 23.07 9.72
CA THR A 81 -1.29 22.21 8.82
C THR A 81 -0.70 20.79 8.76
N PRO A 82 -1.51 19.74 8.56
CA PRO A 82 -1.07 18.34 8.62
C PRO A 82 0.18 17.97 7.81
N LEU A 83 0.35 18.54 6.60
CA LEU A 83 1.48 18.24 5.70
C LEU A 83 2.45 19.41 5.50
N ASN A 84 2.67 20.23 6.54
CA ASN A 84 3.60 21.37 6.42
C ASN A 84 5.07 20.94 6.33
N ARG A 85 5.56 20.73 5.11
CA ARG A 85 6.97 20.44 4.79
C ARG A 85 7.47 21.37 3.70
N PHE A 86 8.71 21.83 3.83
CA PHE A 86 9.33 22.69 2.83
C PHE A 86 9.39 22.03 1.45
N SER A 87 9.68 20.71 1.39
CA SER A 87 9.64 19.94 0.14
C SER A 87 8.26 19.99 -0.55
N LYS A 88 7.16 19.92 0.21
CA LYS A 88 5.79 20.05 -0.33
C LYS A 88 5.52 21.45 -0.85
N VAL A 89 6.04 22.49 -0.19
CA VAL A 89 5.95 23.87 -0.70
C VAL A 89 6.69 24.01 -2.02
N LEU A 90 7.88 23.40 -2.14
CA LEU A 90 8.63 23.36 -3.40
C LEU A 90 7.86 22.64 -4.52
N HIS A 91 7.15 21.55 -4.23
CA HIS A 91 6.29 20.89 -5.21
C HIS A 91 5.16 21.81 -5.69
N VAL A 92 4.47 22.50 -4.77
CA VAL A 92 3.39 23.44 -5.14
C VAL A 92 3.94 24.58 -6.00
N SER A 93 5.07 25.14 -5.60
CA SER A 93 5.78 26.15 -6.39
C SER A 93 6.13 25.62 -7.79
N ALA A 94 6.67 24.40 -7.89
CA ALA A 94 7.05 23.83 -9.18
C ALA A 94 5.87 23.74 -10.14
N PHE A 95 4.74 23.16 -9.70
CA PHE A 95 3.55 23.01 -10.54
C PHE A 95 2.90 24.35 -10.86
N ALA A 96 2.82 25.28 -9.90
CA ALA A 96 2.22 26.60 -10.12
C ALA A 96 3.05 27.44 -11.09
N ASN A 97 4.37 27.47 -10.96
CA ASN A 97 5.24 28.22 -11.85
C ASN A 97 5.33 27.59 -13.24
N LEU A 98 5.35 26.26 -13.34
CA LEU A 98 5.28 25.58 -14.64
C LEU A 98 3.98 25.92 -15.37
N LEU A 99 2.84 25.86 -14.67
CA LEU A 99 1.54 26.23 -15.24
C LEU A 99 1.51 27.70 -15.67
N TRP A 100 2.13 28.59 -14.90
CA TRP A 100 2.30 29.98 -15.27
C TRP A 100 3.12 30.10 -16.56
N THR A 101 4.29 29.45 -16.64
CA THR A 101 5.14 29.48 -17.83
C THR A 101 4.45 28.95 -19.07
N LEU A 102 3.74 27.83 -18.96
CA LEU A 102 2.95 27.29 -20.07
C LEU A 102 1.85 28.26 -20.52
N THR A 103 1.27 29.03 -19.58
CA THR A 103 0.29 30.07 -19.91
C THR A 103 0.92 31.23 -20.67
N VAL A 104 2.10 31.72 -20.25
CA VAL A 104 2.79 32.81 -20.97
C VAL A 104 3.19 32.36 -22.37
N ILE A 105 3.73 31.15 -22.51
CA ILE A 105 4.08 30.57 -23.82
C ILE A 105 2.82 30.40 -24.69
N GLY A 106 1.74 29.85 -24.12
CA GLY A 106 0.47 29.66 -24.83
C GLY A 106 -0.14 30.98 -25.30
N GLY A 107 -0.09 32.02 -24.47
CA GLY A 107 -0.50 33.38 -24.82
C GLY A 107 0.29 33.94 -25.99
N PHE A 108 1.62 33.85 -25.93
CA PHE A 108 2.50 34.28 -27.02
C PHE A 108 2.22 33.53 -28.34
N ILE A 109 2.03 32.21 -28.29
CA ILE A 109 1.67 31.41 -29.46
C ILE A 109 0.28 31.80 -30.00
N SER A 110 -0.70 32.02 -29.12
CA SER A 110 -2.06 32.42 -29.48
C SER A 110 -2.05 33.72 -30.29
N GLU A 111 -1.27 34.70 -29.84
CA GLU A 111 -1.11 35.97 -30.55
C GLU A 111 -0.45 35.81 -31.92
N PHE A 112 0.59 34.97 -32.03
CA PHE A 112 1.19 34.67 -33.33
C PHE A 112 0.18 34.07 -34.31
N ILE A 113 -0.75 33.23 -33.82
CA ILE A 113 -1.81 32.61 -34.63
C ILE A 113 -2.91 33.63 -35.00
N ILE A 114 -3.33 34.47 -34.06
CA ILE A 114 -4.42 35.44 -34.24
C ILE A 114 -3.95 36.71 -34.98
N ASN A 115 -2.64 36.93 -35.08
CA ASN A 115 -1.98 38.05 -35.79
C ASN A 115 -2.35 39.43 -35.22
N THR A 116 -2.45 39.55 -33.90
CA THR A 116 -2.71 40.82 -33.19
C THR A 116 -1.45 41.68 -33.02
N ASN A 117 -0.24 41.09 -33.11
CA ASN A 117 1.07 41.76 -33.07
C ASN A 117 1.28 42.76 -31.90
N SER A 118 0.71 42.50 -30.73
CA SER A 118 0.84 43.32 -29.52
C SER A 118 1.02 42.46 -28.25
N PRO A 119 2.18 41.80 -28.07
CA PRO A 119 2.47 41.04 -26.85
C PRO A 119 2.33 41.88 -25.60
N ASN A 120 1.36 41.48 -24.77
CA ASN A 120 0.84 42.29 -23.68
C ASN A 120 1.07 41.58 -22.32
N ILE A 121 1.19 42.37 -21.25
CA ILE A 121 1.21 41.91 -19.85
C ILE A 121 0.02 41.00 -19.49
N ASN A 122 -1.06 41.03 -20.29
CA ASN A 122 -2.22 40.15 -20.17
C ASN A 122 -1.85 38.67 -19.98
N PHE A 123 -0.95 38.09 -20.80
CA PHE A 123 -0.60 36.66 -20.67
C PHE A 123 0.13 36.33 -19.36
N VAL A 124 0.91 37.28 -18.85
CA VAL A 124 1.58 37.16 -17.55
C VAL A 124 0.54 37.20 -16.43
N LEU A 125 -0.45 38.10 -16.53
CA LEU A 125 -1.56 38.20 -15.58
C LEU A 125 -2.47 36.96 -15.60
N GLN A 126 -2.76 36.43 -16.78
CA GLN A 126 -3.51 35.18 -16.95
C GLN A 126 -2.82 34.00 -16.25
N GLY A 127 -1.50 33.85 -16.46
CA GLY A 127 -0.71 32.81 -15.80
C GLY A 127 -0.64 32.97 -14.28
N MET A 128 -0.65 34.21 -13.78
CA MET A 128 -0.77 34.49 -12.34
C MET A 128 -2.08 33.94 -11.78
N PHE A 129 -3.23 34.19 -12.43
CA PHE A 129 -4.52 33.66 -11.99
C PHE A 129 -4.57 32.13 -12.01
N MET A 130 -4.00 31.50 -13.04
CA MET A 130 -3.87 30.04 -13.11
C MET A 130 -3.03 29.48 -11.96
N ALA A 131 -1.89 30.10 -11.66
CA ALA A 131 -1.02 29.71 -10.56
C ALA A 131 -1.72 29.86 -9.20
N ILE A 132 -2.44 30.96 -8.97
CA ILE A 132 -3.21 31.18 -7.73
C ILE A 132 -4.32 30.13 -7.58
N GLY A 133 -5.10 29.86 -8.64
CA GLY A 133 -6.17 28.86 -8.62
C GLY A 133 -5.67 27.47 -8.26
N LEU A 134 -4.55 27.05 -8.85
CA LEU A 134 -3.88 25.79 -8.52
C LEU A 134 -3.41 25.76 -7.06
N ARG A 135 -2.77 26.84 -6.58
CA ARG A 135 -2.31 26.98 -5.19
C ARG A 135 -3.48 26.85 -4.21
N ILE A 136 -4.65 27.43 -4.52
CA ILE A 136 -5.86 27.30 -3.67
C ILE A 136 -6.25 25.84 -3.54
N GLY A 137 -6.34 25.12 -4.66
CA GLY A 137 -6.69 23.72 -4.69
C GLY A 137 -5.74 22.85 -3.84
N ILE A 138 -4.43 23.01 -4.02
CA ILE A 138 -3.44 22.17 -3.34
C ILE A 138 -3.31 22.51 -1.85
N PHE A 139 -3.34 23.80 -1.47
CA PHE A 139 -3.23 24.17 -0.05
C PHE A 139 -4.45 23.73 0.78
N VAL A 140 -5.66 23.71 0.21
CA VAL A 140 -6.82 23.12 0.91
C VAL A 140 -6.74 21.59 0.91
N SER A 141 -6.58 20.96 -0.26
CA SER A 141 -6.72 19.50 -0.39
C SER A 141 -5.56 18.73 0.24
N VAL A 142 -4.32 19.14 -0.02
CA VAL A 142 -3.11 18.44 0.42
C VAL A 142 -2.64 18.99 1.76
N PHE A 143 -2.45 20.31 1.91
CA PHE A 143 -1.94 20.83 3.17
C PHE A 143 -2.98 20.76 4.28
N GLY A 144 -4.28 20.89 3.97
CA GLY A 144 -5.34 20.96 4.98
C GLY A 144 -5.48 22.35 5.60
N ALA A 145 -5.02 23.39 4.90
CA ALA A 145 -5.25 24.76 5.33
C ALA A 145 -6.73 25.15 5.15
N THR A 146 -7.24 26.00 6.06
CA THR A 146 -8.60 26.52 5.94
C THR A 146 -8.72 27.39 4.70
N LEU A 147 -9.89 27.40 4.04
CA LEU A 147 -10.10 28.16 2.81
C LEU A 147 -9.73 29.66 2.96
N LYS A 148 -10.06 30.28 4.09
CA LYS A 148 -9.69 31.68 4.39
C LYS A 148 -8.16 31.88 4.39
N ARG A 149 -7.43 31.00 5.08
CA ARG A 149 -5.97 31.02 5.16
C ARG A 149 -5.35 30.77 3.80
N THR A 150 -5.87 29.78 3.07
CA THR A 150 -5.40 29.42 1.74
C THR A 150 -5.53 30.56 0.75
N ILE A 151 -6.69 31.21 0.66
CA ILE A 151 -6.89 32.34 -0.26
C ILE A 151 -5.83 33.42 -0.04
N LEU A 152 -5.51 33.77 1.21
CA LEU A 152 -4.48 34.78 1.48
C LEU A 152 -3.09 34.34 1.00
N ILE A 153 -2.67 33.11 1.32
CA ILE A 153 -1.33 32.60 1.01
C ILE A 153 -1.15 32.33 -0.49
N SER A 154 -2.20 31.87 -1.17
CA SER A 154 -2.14 31.53 -2.59
C SER A 154 -1.82 32.75 -3.46
N PHE A 155 -2.19 33.96 -3.04
CA PHE A 155 -1.93 35.20 -3.77
C PHE A 155 -0.51 35.75 -3.59
N ILE A 156 0.12 35.54 -2.44
CA ILE A 156 1.32 36.31 -2.04
C ILE A 156 2.48 36.15 -3.02
N GLN A 157 2.91 34.91 -3.31
CA GLN A 157 4.00 34.69 -4.25
C GLN A 157 3.64 35.16 -5.67
N PRO A 158 2.53 34.70 -6.31
CA PRO A 158 2.23 35.11 -7.68
C PRO A 158 2.02 36.61 -7.84
N LEU A 159 1.36 37.27 -6.88
CA LEU A 159 1.12 38.71 -6.95
C LEU A 159 2.41 39.52 -6.84
N ILE A 160 3.30 39.18 -5.90
CA ILE A 160 4.59 39.87 -5.75
C ILE A 160 5.43 39.72 -7.02
N ILE A 161 5.51 38.51 -7.58
CA ILE A 161 6.27 38.25 -8.81
C ILE A 161 5.66 38.99 -10.01
N PHE A 162 4.33 39.04 -10.13
CA PHE A 162 3.66 39.82 -11.16
C PHE A 162 3.96 41.32 -11.05
N ILE A 163 3.94 41.88 -9.83
CA ILE A 163 4.29 43.28 -9.58
C ILE A 163 5.73 43.56 -10.04
N LEU A 164 6.66 42.66 -9.75
CA LEU A 164 8.05 42.80 -10.19
C LEU A 164 8.18 42.74 -11.72
N PHE A 165 7.47 41.81 -12.39
CA PHE A 165 7.45 41.76 -13.85
C PHE A 165 6.90 43.05 -14.45
N SER A 166 5.82 43.59 -13.90
CA SER A 166 5.25 44.86 -14.34
C SER A 166 6.22 46.03 -14.14
N PHE A 167 6.85 46.11 -12.96
CA PHE A 167 7.79 47.17 -12.61
C PHE A 167 9.04 47.17 -13.51
N PHE A 168 9.66 46.01 -13.74
CA PHE A 168 10.90 45.93 -14.52
C PHE A 168 10.70 45.98 -16.03
N TYR A 169 9.55 45.54 -16.55
CA TYR A 169 9.42 45.29 -17.99
C TYR A 169 8.29 46.05 -18.70
N PHE A 170 7.20 46.39 -18.01
CA PHE A 170 6.01 46.96 -18.65
C PHE A 170 5.74 48.43 -18.29
N ASN A 171 6.47 48.99 -17.31
CA ASN A 171 6.35 50.38 -16.82
C ASN A 171 4.95 50.82 -16.35
N HIS A 172 3.94 49.94 -16.44
CA HIS A 172 2.56 50.18 -16.04
C HIS A 172 1.93 48.90 -15.49
N ILE A 173 1.26 49.00 -14.34
CA ILE A 173 0.51 47.91 -13.70
C ILE A 173 -0.95 47.86 -14.21
N PHE A 174 -1.47 48.97 -14.73
CA PHE A 174 -2.92 49.20 -14.91
C PHE A 174 -3.43 49.25 -16.36
N TYR A 175 -2.58 49.07 -17.38
CA TYR A 175 -3.01 48.96 -18.79
C TYR A 175 -3.25 47.48 -19.19
N THR A 176 -3.96 46.76 -18.33
CA THR A 176 -4.37 45.37 -18.54
C THR A 176 -5.82 45.36 -19.04
N ASN A 177 -6.14 44.43 -19.93
CA ASN A 177 -7.51 44.29 -20.42
C ASN A 177 -8.42 43.87 -19.24
N PHE A 178 -9.46 44.66 -18.95
CA PHE A 178 -10.42 44.39 -17.86
C PHE A 178 -10.99 42.96 -17.93
N THR A 179 -11.14 42.44 -19.14
CA THR A 179 -11.64 41.10 -19.45
C THR A 179 -10.75 39.99 -18.82
N VAL A 180 -9.44 40.21 -18.68
CA VAL A 180 -8.52 39.25 -18.01
C VAL A 180 -8.87 39.11 -16.53
N TYR A 181 -9.22 40.21 -15.85
CA TYR A 181 -9.65 40.14 -14.44
C TYR A 181 -10.97 39.42 -14.28
N LEU A 182 -11.90 39.57 -15.23
CA LEU A 182 -13.17 38.85 -15.23
C LEU A 182 -12.95 37.35 -15.36
N PHE A 183 -12.23 36.91 -16.39
CA PHE A 183 -11.89 35.48 -16.57
C PHE A 183 -11.04 34.93 -15.42
N GLY A 184 -10.05 35.69 -14.96
CA GLY A 184 -9.24 35.35 -13.79
C GLY A 184 -10.08 35.12 -12.55
N SER A 185 -11.04 36.02 -12.27
CA SER A 185 -11.97 35.88 -11.14
C SER A 185 -12.84 34.63 -11.26
N VAL A 186 -13.28 34.28 -12.48
CA VAL A 186 -14.02 33.04 -12.75
C VAL A 186 -13.13 31.81 -12.49
N ILE A 187 -11.88 31.81 -12.93
CA ILE A 187 -10.92 30.71 -12.65
C ILE A 187 -10.72 30.53 -11.14
N LEU A 188 -10.53 31.62 -10.41
CA LEU A 188 -10.39 31.56 -8.95
C LEU A 188 -11.67 31.06 -8.27
N PHE A 189 -12.83 31.51 -8.73
CA PHE A 189 -14.12 31.03 -8.25
C PHE A 189 -14.29 29.53 -8.50
N ILE A 190 -13.93 29.02 -9.69
CA ILE A 190 -13.93 27.59 -10.01
C ILE A 190 -13.00 26.83 -9.07
N GLY A 191 -11.79 27.34 -8.80
CA GLY A 191 -10.85 26.73 -7.86
C GLY A 191 -11.42 26.64 -6.44
N VAL A 192 -12.03 27.71 -5.94
CA VAL A 192 -12.71 27.71 -4.63
C VAL A 192 -13.88 26.73 -4.62
N LEU A 193 -14.75 26.78 -5.63
CA LEU A 193 -15.91 25.90 -5.74
C LEU A 193 -15.48 24.43 -5.80
N TRP A 194 -14.43 24.11 -6.55
CA TRP A 194 -13.84 22.77 -6.61
C TRP A 194 -13.46 22.27 -5.22
N THR A 195 -12.77 23.09 -4.41
CA THR A 195 -12.38 22.68 -3.05
C THR A 195 -13.60 22.34 -2.19
N ILE A 196 -14.68 23.11 -2.30
CA ILE A 196 -15.90 22.91 -1.51
C ILE A 196 -16.65 21.67 -1.97
N VAL A 197 -16.79 21.48 -3.28
CA VAL A 197 -17.52 20.35 -3.86
C VAL A 197 -16.77 19.05 -3.57
N VAL A 198 -15.47 18.99 -3.90
CA VAL A 198 -14.68 17.76 -3.74
C VAL A 198 -14.56 17.34 -2.29
N ASP A 199 -14.35 18.27 -1.36
CA ASP A 199 -14.29 17.93 0.07
C ASP A 199 -15.57 17.24 0.57
N ARG A 200 -16.72 17.56 -0.03
CA ARG A 200 -18.04 17.05 0.37
C ARG A 200 -18.47 15.78 -0.38
N ILE A 201 -17.73 15.33 -1.39
CA ILE A 201 -18.09 14.16 -2.22
C ILE A 201 -18.22 12.87 -1.40
N GLY A 202 -17.45 12.73 -0.32
CA GLY A 202 -17.48 11.54 0.52
C GLY A 202 -18.73 11.40 1.40
N ARG A 203 -19.65 12.38 1.44
CA ARG A 203 -20.82 12.35 2.32
C ARG A 203 -21.92 11.38 1.83
N PRO A 204 -22.69 10.76 2.75
CA PRO A 204 -22.62 10.90 4.22
C PRO A 204 -21.50 10.07 4.86
N ASN A 205 -20.92 9.12 4.12
CA ASN A 205 -19.99 8.10 4.63
C ASN A 205 -18.72 8.73 5.24
N PHE A 206 -18.25 9.85 4.71
CA PHE A 206 -17.13 10.61 5.25
C PHE A 206 -17.46 12.09 5.37
N LYS A 207 -17.00 12.69 6.47
CA LYS A 207 -17.21 14.13 6.72
C LYS A 207 -16.46 15.02 5.72
N SER A 208 -15.27 14.57 5.28
CA SER A 208 -14.36 15.30 4.40
C SER A 208 -13.51 14.32 3.59
N ALA A 209 -13.56 14.41 2.26
CA ALA A 209 -12.71 13.63 1.37
C ALA A 209 -11.23 14.06 1.48
N PHE A 210 -10.98 15.35 1.70
CA PHE A 210 -9.61 15.85 1.86
C PHE A 210 -8.94 15.37 3.14
N LYS A 211 -9.69 15.18 4.24
CA LYS A 211 -9.12 14.57 5.46
C LYS A 211 -8.63 13.15 5.23
N ILE A 212 -9.33 12.35 4.43
CA ILE A 212 -8.89 10.99 4.06
C ILE A 212 -7.61 11.08 3.23
N LEU A 213 -7.60 11.95 2.20
CA LEU A 213 -6.40 12.18 1.37
C LEU A 213 -5.19 12.61 2.23
N GLN A 214 -5.40 13.53 3.17
CA GLN A 214 -4.37 14.02 4.07
C GLN A 214 -3.86 12.91 4.99
N ALA A 215 -4.76 12.19 5.67
CA ALA A 215 -4.41 11.08 6.55
C ALA A 215 -3.62 9.99 5.79
N PHE A 216 -4.05 9.65 4.58
CA PHE A 216 -3.34 8.72 3.71
C PHE A 216 -1.94 9.23 3.33
N LEU A 217 -1.82 10.49 2.87
CA LEU A 217 -0.53 11.06 2.49
C LEU A 217 0.44 11.14 3.67
N ILE A 218 -0.05 11.42 4.89
CA ILE A 218 0.75 11.43 6.12
C ILE A 218 1.22 10.00 6.46
N ALA A 219 0.33 9.03 6.44
CA ALA A 219 0.66 7.62 6.66
C ALA A 219 1.71 7.13 5.67
N TRP A 220 1.54 7.47 4.40
CA TRP A 220 2.43 7.04 3.34
C TRP A 220 3.80 7.72 3.36
N THR A 221 3.82 9.06 3.42
CA THR A 221 5.05 9.83 3.24
C THR A 221 5.82 10.03 4.54
N GLU A 222 5.16 9.96 5.69
CA GLU A 222 5.78 10.17 7.00
C GLU A 222 5.74 8.94 7.89
N ASN A 223 5.17 7.81 7.44
CA ASN A 223 5.01 6.60 8.23
C ASN A 223 4.22 6.81 9.55
N LYS A 224 3.29 7.77 9.55
CA LYS A 224 2.45 8.15 10.71
C LYS A 224 0.99 7.75 10.48
N SER A 225 0.51 6.75 11.21
CA SER A 225 -0.79 6.13 10.94
C SER A 225 -1.98 6.75 11.70
N ASP A 226 -1.73 7.58 12.71
CA ASP A 226 -2.72 7.99 13.72
C ASP A 226 -4.04 8.52 13.14
N GLU A 227 -3.97 9.46 12.18
CA GLU A 227 -5.18 10.06 11.60
C GLU A 227 -5.96 9.08 10.72
N MET A 228 -5.26 8.18 10.02
CA MET A 228 -5.90 7.17 9.19
C MET A 228 -6.54 6.07 10.05
N GLU A 229 -5.86 5.66 11.11
CA GLU A 229 -6.39 4.70 12.09
C GLU A 229 -7.64 5.24 12.79
N LYS A 230 -7.67 6.54 13.16
CA LYS A 230 -8.88 7.18 13.70
C LYS A 230 -10.05 7.13 12.73
N ILE A 231 -9.79 7.34 11.44
CA ILE A 231 -10.83 7.29 10.39
C ILE A 231 -11.33 5.85 10.21
N ALA A 232 -10.43 4.86 10.17
CA ALA A 232 -10.77 3.45 10.01
C ALA A 232 -11.52 2.89 11.23
N GLU A 233 -11.04 3.18 12.45
CA GLU A 233 -11.65 2.70 13.71
C GLU A 233 -13.03 3.32 13.93
N ALA A 234 -13.27 4.56 13.50
CA ALA A 234 -14.58 5.22 13.62
C ALA A 234 -15.70 4.54 12.80
N LYS A 235 -15.33 3.67 11.85
CA LYS A 235 -16.25 2.87 11.03
C LYS A 235 -16.10 1.36 11.25
N ALA A 236 -15.20 0.96 12.15
CA ALA A 236 -14.96 -0.45 12.39
C ALA A 236 -16.06 -1.03 13.28
N ASP A 237 -16.25 -2.35 13.17
CA ASP A 237 -17.23 -3.09 13.94
C ASP A 237 -16.57 -4.06 14.91
N PRO A 238 -17.10 -4.25 16.13
CA PRO A 238 -16.57 -5.23 17.06
C PRO A 238 -16.90 -6.65 16.58
N LYS A 239 -15.88 -7.51 16.48
CA LYS A 239 -16.01 -8.91 16.12
C LYS A 239 -15.26 -9.81 17.10
N VAL A 240 -15.79 -10.99 17.35
CA VAL A 240 -15.07 -12.07 18.03
C VAL A 240 -14.43 -12.92 16.95
N VAL A 241 -13.12 -13.06 17.01
CA VAL A 241 -12.31 -13.81 16.04
C VAL A 241 -11.53 -14.90 16.76
N ASN A 242 -11.32 -16.01 16.07
CA ASN A 242 -10.62 -17.15 16.62
C ASN A 242 -9.15 -17.16 16.16
N THR A 243 -8.28 -17.65 17.04
CA THR A 243 -6.89 -17.98 16.69
C THR A 243 -6.64 -19.42 17.10
N LEU A 244 -6.27 -20.27 16.15
CA LEU A 244 -5.84 -21.63 16.43
C LEU A 244 -4.32 -21.66 16.56
N HIS A 245 -3.83 -22.40 17.55
CA HIS A 245 -2.42 -22.55 17.83
C HIS A 245 -2.07 -24.03 17.88
N VAL A 246 -0.99 -24.42 17.20
CA VAL A 246 -0.33 -25.70 17.45
C VAL A 246 1.03 -25.40 18.03
N LYS A 247 1.23 -25.73 19.30
CA LYS A 247 2.53 -25.63 19.96
C LYS A 247 3.22 -26.99 19.90
N PHE A 248 4.46 -27.00 19.44
CA PHE A 248 5.32 -28.17 19.52
C PHE A 248 6.37 -27.97 20.62
N HIS A 249 6.57 -29.01 21.43
CA HIS A 249 7.55 -29.03 22.52
C HIS A 249 8.66 -30.04 22.22
N PRO A 250 9.71 -29.66 21.47
CA PRO A 250 10.88 -30.51 21.28
C PRO A 250 11.74 -30.56 22.56
N GLU A 251 12.11 -31.77 23.01
CA GLU A 251 12.75 -32.04 24.33
C GLU A 251 14.01 -31.22 24.68
N SER A 252 14.67 -30.58 23.71
CA SER A 252 15.91 -29.82 23.93
C SER A 252 15.96 -28.54 23.08
N GLN A 253 14.80 -27.95 22.81
CA GLN A 253 14.67 -26.73 22.03
C GLN A 253 13.56 -25.84 22.56
N LYS A 254 13.64 -24.58 22.17
CA LYS A 254 12.54 -23.65 22.38
C LYS A 254 11.28 -24.19 21.68
N GLU A 255 10.14 -24.06 22.34
CA GLU A 255 8.85 -24.36 21.72
C GLU A 255 8.65 -23.56 20.43
N ILE A 256 8.00 -24.18 19.46
CA ILE A 256 7.64 -23.55 18.18
C ILE A 256 6.14 -23.60 18.02
N SER A 257 5.54 -22.45 17.74
CA SER A 257 4.09 -22.33 17.53
C SER A 257 3.75 -22.13 16.06
N LEU A 258 2.85 -22.96 15.54
CA LEU A 258 2.09 -22.65 14.33
C LEU A 258 0.88 -21.82 14.75
N ILE A 259 0.76 -20.59 14.25
CA ILE A 259 -0.32 -19.67 14.61
C ILE A 259 -1.18 -19.43 13.38
N LEU A 260 -2.48 -19.68 13.50
CA LEU A 260 -3.46 -19.43 12.44
C LEU A 260 -4.50 -18.40 12.94
N PRO A 261 -4.23 -17.10 12.78
CA PRO A 261 -5.19 -16.05 13.11
C PRO A 261 -6.31 -16.00 12.06
N GLU A 262 -7.57 -15.86 12.50
CA GLU A 262 -8.68 -15.56 11.59
C GLU A 262 -8.63 -14.12 11.05
N LEU A 263 -7.85 -13.24 11.68
CA LEU A 263 -7.65 -11.87 11.22
C LEU A 263 -6.81 -11.82 9.94
N HIS A 264 -7.21 -10.94 9.03
CA HIS A 264 -6.49 -10.65 7.80
C HIS A 264 -5.40 -9.58 8.06
N PRO A 265 -4.16 -9.74 7.56
CA PRO A 265 -3.15 -8.68 7.62
C PRO A 265 -3.58 -7.47 6.77
N GLY A 266 -3.57 -6.27 7.33
CA GLY A 266 -4.03 -5.09 6.58
C GLY A 266 -4.49 -3.94 7.46
N PRO A 267 -4.95 -2.83 6.87
CA PRO A 267 -5.27 -2.66 5.44
C PRO A 267 -4.07 -2.43 4.52
N PHE A 268 -3.12 -1.58 4.91
CA PHE A 268 -1.88 -1.32 4.16
C PHE A 268 -0.85 -0.70 5.10
N ASN A 269 0.44 -0.82 4.79
CA ASN A 269 1.48 -0.31 5.67
C ASN A 269 1.47 1.24 5.73
N PRO A 270 1.54 1.88 6.93
CA PRO A 270 1.76 1.31 8.28
C PRO A 270 0.50 1.27 9.17
N ILE A 271 -0.68 1.14 8.58
CA ILE A 271 -1.97 1.24 9.27
C ILE A 271 -2.32 -0.10 9.92
N GLY A 272 -2.70 -0.05 11.20
CA GLY A 272 -3.37 -1.16 11.86
C GLY A 272 -2.60 -2.48 11.80
N GLY A 273 -3.30 -3.55 11.40
CA GLY A 273 -2.78 -4.92 11.29
C GLY A 273 -1.90 -5.18 10.08
N SER A 274 -1.41 -4.16 9.35
CA SER A 274 -0.63 -4.38 8.12
C SER A 274 0.60 -5.25 8.31
N ASN A 275 1.16 -5.28 9.52
CA ASN A 275 2.35 -6.05 9.88
C ASN A 275 2.04 -7.14 10.93
N LEU A 276 0.77 -7.55 11.03
CA LEU A 276 0.26 -8.50 12.02
C LEU A 276 1.07 -9.81 12.07
N PRO A 277 1.49 -10.44 10.96
CA PRO A 277 2.32 -11.64 11.01
C PRO A 277 3.62 -11.43 11.79
N TYR A 278 4.32 -10.32 11.58
CA TYR A 278 5.55 -10.02 12.32
C TYR A 278 5.31 -9.67 13.78
N ASP A 279 4.20 -8.98 14.08
CA ASP A 279 3.87 -8.62 15.46
C ASP A 279 3.51 -9.86 16.29
N ILE A 280 2.79 -10.83 15.71
CA ILE A 280 2.55 -12.16 16.30
C ILE A 280 3.87 -12.94 16.42
N PHE A 281 4.69 -12.97 15.37
CA PHE A 281 6.00 -13.64 15.38
C PHE A 281 6.88 -13.13 16.53
N ARG A 282 6.88 -11.82 16.77
CA ARG A 282 7.61 -11.18 17.88
C ARG A 282 6.99 -11.49 19.24
N PHE A 283 5.66 -11.51 19.33
CA PHE A 283 4.95 -11.89 20.55
C PHE A 283 5.36 -13.30 21.03
N TYR A 284 5.47 -14.26 20.10
CA TYR A 284 6.03 -15.59 20.36
C TYR A 284 7.57 -15.63 20.39
N SER A 285 8.20 -14.49 20.70
CA SER A 285 9.65 -14.35 20.86
C SER A 285 10.45 -14.95 19.69
N LYS A 286 9.99 -14.67 18.46
CA LYS A 286 10.57 -15.16 17.19
C LYS A 286 10.62 -16.69 17.08
N SER A 287 9.65 -17.37 17.68
CA SER A 287 9.51 -18.84 17.66
C SER A 287 8.10 -19.23 17.22
N ALA A 288 7.69 -18.69 16.07
CA ALA A 288 6.40 -18.98 15.47
C ALA A 288 6.49 -19.03 13.94
N MET A 289 5.54 -19.73 13.33
CA MET A 289 5.15 -19.55 11.94
C MET A 289 3.71 -19.02 11.93
N VAL A 290 3.50 -17.83 11.39
CA VAL A 290 2.19 -17.19 11.37
C VAL A 290 1.59 -17.39 9.98
N MET A 291 0.65 -18.33 9.90
CA MET A 291 0.10 -18.80 8.64
C MET A 291 -1.08 -17.94 8.20
N HIS A 292 -1.24 -17.77 6.89
CA HIS A 292 -2.42 -17.12 6.31
C HIS A 292 -3.63 -18.06 6.43
N SER A 293 -4.68 -17.60 7.09
CA SER A 293 -5.94 -18.33 7.18
C SER A 293 -6.86 -17.91 6.04
N ILE A 294 -7.89 -18.72 5.78
CA ILE A 294 -8.99 -18.29 4.90
C ILE A 294 -9.71 -17.12 5.58
N SER A 295 -9.36 -15.91 5.17
CA SER A 295 -9.84 -14.63 5.66
C SER A 295 -9.93 -13.63 4.50
N ASP A 296 -10.72 -12.58 4.66
CA ASP A 296 -10.84 -11.51 3.67
C ASP A 296 -10.59 -10.14 4.32
N HIS A 297 -10.56 -9.10 3.50
CA HIS A 297 -10.31 -7.73 3.96
C HIS A 297 -11.34 -7.19 4.96
N SER A 298 -12.48 -7.86 5.15
CA SER A 298 -13.44 -7.50 6.20
C SER A 298 -12.88 -7.68 7.61
N LEU A 299 -11.88 -8.57 7.74
CA LEU A 299 -11.21 -8.92 8.98
C LEU A 299 -9.92 -8.12 9.23
N ASN A 300 -9.67 -7.08 8.42
CA ASN A 300 -8.55 -6.17 8.64
C ASN A 300 -8.69 -5.43 9.98
N VAL A 301 -7.59 -5.37 10.73
CA VAL A 301 -7.53 -4.66 12.02
C VAL A 301 -7.26 -3.17 11.75
N PRO A 302 -8.14 -2.24 12.21
CA PRO A 302 -8.12 -0.84 11.78
C PRO A 302 -6.99 -0.01 12.41
N SER A 303 -6.48 -0.40 13.59
CA SER A 303 -5.54 0.40 14.36
C SER A 303 -4.53 -0.44 15.15
N LYS A 304 -3.36 0.13 15.44
CA LYS A 304 -2.30 -0.55 16.22
C LYS A 304 -2.75 -0.84 17.65
N LYS A 305 -3.61 0.01 18.20
CA LYS A 305 -4.25 -0.21 19.50
C LYS A 305 -5.06 -1.51 19.52
N GLU A 306 -5.83 -1.78 18.45
CA GLU A 306 -6.58 -3.04 18.36
C GLU A 306 -5.67 -4.24 18.05
N VAL A 307 -4.53 -4.04 17.37
CA VAL A 307 -3.48 -5.07 17.27
C VAL A 307 -2.90 -5.41 18.64
N GLU A 308 -2.55 -4.42 19.47
CA GLU A 308 -2.05 -4.67 20.83
C GLU A 308 -3.07 -5.40 21.69
N LYS A 309 -4.35 -5.02 21.59
CA LYS A 309 -5.46 -5.71 22.27
C LYS A 309 -5.56 -7.18 21.83
N TYR A 310 -5.44 -7.44 20.52
CA TYR A 310 -5.39 -8.80 19.98
C TYR A 310 -4.19 -9.59 20.50
N LEU A 311 -2.98 -9.02 20.49
CA LEU A 311 -1.79 -9.70 20.99
C LEU A 311 -1.92 -10.05 22.48
N ASN A 312 -2.49 -9.14 23.27
CA ASN A 312 -2.73 -9.38 24.69
C ASN A 312 -3.71 -10.55 24.91
N SER A 313 -4.75 -10.72 24.09
CA SER A 313 -5.67 -11.86 24.23
C SER A 313 -5.02 -13.20 23.90
N LEU A 314 -3.93 -13.25 23.12
CA LEU A 314 -3.19 -14.51 22.85
C LEU A 314 -2.58 -15.16 24.11
N THR A 315 -2.47 -14.41 25.22
CA THR A 315 -2.09 -14.95 26.53
C THR A 315 -3.18 -15.82 27.17
N GLN A 316 -4.44 -15.62 26.79
CA GLN A 316 -5.62 -16.32 27.32
C GLN A 316 -6.11 -17.36 26.31
N ASN A 317 -5.47 -18.52 26.32
CA ASN A 317 -5.77 -19.59 25.38
C ASN A 317 -6.49 -20.76 26.08
N ALA A 318 -7.52 -21.30 25.42
CA ALA A 318 -8.19 -22.52 25.84
C ALA A 318 -7.44 -23.72 25.28
N HIS A 319 -6.96 -24.60 26.16
CA HIS A 319 -6.39 -25.88 25.78
C HIS A 319 -7.47 -26.79 25.19
N LEU A 320 -7.17 -27.45 24.08
CA LEU A 320 -8.09 -28.35 23.37
C LEU A 320 -7.61 -29.80 23.44
N GLU A 321 -6.37 -30.06 23.04
CA GLU A 321 -5.80 -31.42 23.00
C GLU A 321 -4.28 -31.37 23.17
N SER A 322 -3.71 -32.42 23.77
CA SER A 322 -2.26 -32.67 23.73
C SER A 322 -2.01 -34.09 23.24
N GLY A 323 -0.89 -34.29 22.56
CA GLY A 323 -0.48 -35.62 22.12
C GLY A 323 0.96 -35.66 21.66
N ASP A 324 1.39 -36.84 21.20
CA ASP A 324 2.76 -37.10 20.78
C ASP A 324 2.87 -37.90 19.49
N LYS A 325 1.74 -38.04 18.77
CA LYS A 325 1.67 -38.72 17.49
C LYS A 325 1.03 -37.83 16.42
N CYS A 326 1.44 -38.04 15.17
CA CYS A 326 0.84 -37.42 14.00
C CYS A 326 0.79 -38.40 12.83
N THR A 327 -0.05 -38.16 11.84
CA THR A 327 -0.01 -38.92 10.58
C THR A 327 1.19 -38.51 9.74
N VAL A 328 1.62 -39.38 8.83
CA VAL A 328 2.53 -38.96 7.75
C VAL A 328 1.80 -37.93 6.87
N PRO A 329 2.43 -36.80 6.51
CA PRO A 329 1.83 -35.83 5.59
C PRO A 329 1.49 -36.45 4.24
N ILE A 330 0.33 -36.10 3.70
CA ILE A 330 -0.11 -36.50 2.36
C ILE A 330 -0.38 -35.26 1.50
N THR A 331 -0.35 -35.42 0.19
CA THR A 331 -0.73 -34.38 -0.78
C THR A 331 -1.70 -34.96 -1.80
N ILE A 332 -2.82 -34.29 -2.00
CA ILE A 332 -3.81 -34.56 -3.04
C ILE A 332 -3.77 -33.41 -4.04
N SER A 333 -3.61 -33.74 -5.31
CA SER A 333 -3.50 -32.73 -6.38
C SER A 333 -4.49 -33.03 -7.49
N GLU A 334 -5.12 -31.98 -8.01
CA GLU A 334 -5.92 -32.02 -9.24
C GLU A 334 -5.61 -30.77 -10.06
N LYS A 335 -5.14 -30.95 -11.31
CA LYS A 335 -4.57 -29.85 -12.12
C LYS A 335 -3.50 -29.09 -11.30
N ASP A 336 -3.64 -27.77 -11.18
CA ASP A 336 -2.74 -26.90 -10.41
C ASP A 336 -3.17 -26.73 -8.94
N CYS A 337 -4.30 -27.30 -8.53
CA CYS A 337 -4.78 -27.24 -7.15
C CYS A 337 -4.17 -28.36 -6.32
N ASN A 338 -3.55 -28.00 -5.21
CA ASN A 338 -2.89 -28.92 -4.28
C ASN A 338 -3.47 -28.75 -2.88
N CYS A 339 -3.70 -29.87 -2.18
CA CYS A 339 -4.03 -29.92 -0.77
C CYS A 339 -3.05 -30.86 -0.07
N SER A 340 -2.14 -30.29 0.71
CA SER A 340 -1.28 -31.06 1.61
C SER A 340 -1.89 -31.08 3.01
N GLY A 341 -1.61 -32.11 3.81
CA GLY A 341 -2.09 -32.12 5.18
C GLY A 341 -1.60 -33.28 6.03
N PHE A 342 -1.74 -33.13 7.34
CA PHE A 342 -1.46 -34.14 8.35
C PHE A 342 -2.33 -33.93 9.59
N ALA A 343 -2.61 -35.00 10.32
CA ALA A 343 -3.42 -34.96 11.55
C ALA A 343 -2.55 -35.09 12.80
N LEU A 344 -3.00 -34.45 13.87
CA LEU A 344 -2.43 -34.42 15.22
C LEU A 344 -3.57 -34.78 16.20
N GLY A 345 -3.61 -36.03 16.64
CA GLY A 345 -4.72 -36.52 17.47
C GLY A 345 -6.04 -36.43 16.71
N LYS A 346 -7.03 -35.73 17.26
CA LYS A 346 -8.31 -35.46 16.58
C LYS A 346 -8.35 -34.13 15.83
N ASN A 347 -7.20 -33.51 15.59
CA ASN A 347 -7.11 -32.25 14.84
C ASN A 347 -6.38 -32.48 13.53
N VAL A 348 -6.64 -31.62 12.54
CA VAL A 348 -6.02 -31.75 11.22
C VAL A 348 -5.57 -30.40 10.68
N ILE A 349 -4.38 -30.38 10.08
CA ILE A 349 -3.83 -29.23 9.39
C ILE A 349 -3.86 -29.55 7.90
N ILE A 350 -4.51 -28.69 7.11
CA ILE A 350 -4.48 -28.75 5.65
C ILE A 350 -3.99 -27.43 5.06
N LEU A 351 -3.28 -27.52 3.94
CA LEU A 351 -2.68 -26.39 3.26
C LEU A 351 -3.07 -26.44 1.78
N PHE A 352 -3.65 -25.35 1.28
CA PHE A 352 -4.02 -25.21 -0.12
C PHE A 352 -2.99 -24.39 -0.88
N SER A 353 -2.67 -24.82 -2.10
CA SER A 353 -1.86 -24.07 -3.05
C SER A 353 -2.43 -24.23 -4.45
N LYS A 354 -2.50 -23.14 -5.21
CA LYS A 354 -2.84 -23.15 -6.65
C LYS A 354 -1.61 -22.88 -7.53
N SER A 355 -0.43 -23.32 -7.11
CA SER A 355 0.79 -23.14 -7.89
C SER A 355 0.90 -24.21 -9.00
N PRO A 356 1.30 -23.85 -10.24
CA PRO A 356 1.94 -22.59 -10.66
C PRO A 356 1.02 -21.48 -11.19
N SER A 357 -0.29 -21.71 -11.35
CA SER A 357 -1.19 -20.73 -11.98
C SER A 357 -1.63 -19.58 -11.06
N GLY A 358 -1.50 -19.76 -9.74
CA GLY A 358 -1.72 -18.76 -8.71
C GLY A 358 -3.17 -18.42 -8.39
N MET A 359 -3.36 -17.74 -7.26
CA MET A 359 -4.60 -17.11 -6.81
C MET A 359 -4.28 -15.96 -5.84
N GLU A 360 -5.26 -15.08 -5.60
CA GLU A 360 -5.22 -14.13 -4.46
C GLU A 360 -5.63 -14.88 -3.19
N ASP A 361 -6.90 -14.79 -2.78
CA ASP A 361 -7.42 -15.45 -1.58
C ASP A 361 -8.41 -16.57 -1.88
N ILE A 362 -8.49 -17.52 -0.96
CA ILE A 362 -9.53 -18.55 -0.93
C ILE A 362 -10.82 -17.96 -0.34
N PRO A 363 -11.99 -18.18 -0.97
CA PRO A 363 -13.27 -17.72 -0.42
C PRO A 363 -13.66 -18.43 0.87
N LEU A 364 -14.35 -17.70 1.75
CA LEU A 364 -14.82 -18.20 3.05
C LEU A 364 -15.72 -19.45 2.94
N ASP A 365 -16.47 -19.59 1.85
CA ASP A 365 -17.33 -20.76 1.60
C ASP A 365 -16.54 -22.08 1.64
N VAL A 366 -15.29 -22.08 1.18
CA VAL A 366 -14.40 -23.26 1.23
C VAL A 366 -14.10 -23.66 2.67
N LYS A 367 -13.84 -22.67 3.54
CA LYS A 367 -13.59 -22.90 4.97
C LYS A 367 -14.81 -23.52 5.63
N ILE A 368 -15.99 -22.91 5.46
CA ILE A 368 -17.25 -23.35 6.06
C ILE A 368 -17.57 -24.80 5.66
N ASP A 369 -17.45 -25.12 4.37
CA ASP A 369 -17.72 -26.45 3.85
C ASP A 369 -16.77 -27.52 4.41
N LEU A 370 -15.48 -27.21 4.54
CA LEU A 370 -14.47 -28.14 5.02
C LEU A 370 -14.51 -28.30 6.54
N GLU A 371 -14.78 -27.24 7.31
CA GLU A 371 -15.00 -27.31 8.75
C GLU A 371 -16.17 -28.22 9.09
N LYS A 372 -17.30 -28.05 8.39
CA LYS A 372 -18.48 -28.91 8.54
C LYS A 372 -18.13 -30.36 8.22
N TYR A 373 -17.48 -30.61 7.09
CA TYR A 373 -17.13 -31.96 6.66
C TYR A 373 -16.13 -32.66 7.58
N ALA A 374 -15.09 -31.95 8.03
CA ALA A 374 -14.09 -32.47 8.96
C ALA A 374 -14.74 -32.95 10.26
N LYS A 375 -15.70 -32.18 10.77
CA LYS A 375 -16.47 -32.55 11.97
C LYS A 375 -17.35 -33.78 11.76
N GLU A 376 -18.00 -33.90 10.59
CA GLU A 376 -18.85 -35.06 10.25
C GLU A 376 -18.06 -36.37 10.22
N ILE A 377 -16.78 -36.34 9.82
CA ILE A 377 -15.94 -37.54 9.72
C ILE A 377 -15.11 -37.82 10.99
N GLY A 378 -15.14 -36.93 11.99
CA GLY A 378 -14.57 -37.19 13.32
C GLY A 378 -13.40 -36.32 13.78
N PHE A 379 -13.03 -35.26 13.04
CA PHE A 379 -12.08 -34.26 13.53
C PHE A 379 -12.77 -33.22 14.43
N GLU A 380 -12.07 -32.76 15.47
CA GLU A 380 -12.57 -31.74 16.40
C GLU A 380 -12.20 -30.32 15.95
N GLN A 381 -10.99 -30.12 15.43
CA GLN A 381 -10.54 -28.86 14.82
C GLN A 381 -9.88 -29.12 13.46
N ILE A 382 -10.04 -28.14 12.56
CA ILE A 382 -9.30 -28.07 11.30
C ILE A 382 -8.59 -26.71 11.20
N LEU A 383 -7.31 -26.76 10.87
CA LEU A 383 -6.51 -25.59 10.52
C LEU A 383 -6.38 -25.57 9.00
N ILE A 384 -7.09 -24.64 8.35
CA ILE A 384 -7.05 -24.48 6.90
C ILE A 384 -6.16 -23.30 6.56
N ILE A 385 -5.02 -23.60 5.94
CA ILE A 385 -3.99 -22.63 5.57
C ILE A 385 -4.09 -22.37 4.08
N ASP A 386 -4.16 -21.10 3.70
CA ASP A 386 -3.84 -20.66 2.35
C ASP A 386 -2.31 -20.51 2.27
N ALA A 387 -1.66 -21.31 1.42
CA ALA A 387 -0.21 -21.19 1.27
C ALA A 387 0.19 -19.84 0.64
N HIS A 388 -0.71 -19.22 -0.12
CA HIS A 388 -0.55 -17.89 -0.71
C HIS A 388 0.83 -17.72 -1.40
N ASN A 389 1.23 -18.78 -2.12
CA ASN A 389 2.59 -19.03 -2.59
C ASN A 389 2.72 -18.99 -4.12
N SER A 390 1.73 -18.40 -4.77
CA SER A 390 1.69 -18.24 -6.22
C SER A 390 0.68 -17.15 -6.54
N MET A 391 1.18 -16.01 -6.99
CA MET A 391 0.38 -14.85 -7.36
C MET A 391 -0.53 -15.15 -8.56
N GLY A 392 -1.83 -14.90 -8.43
CA GLY A 392 -2.80 -15.05 -9.52
C GLY A 392 -4.08 -14.28 -9.23
N ALA A 393 -5.00 -14.25 -10.19
CA ALA A 393 -6.26 -13.53 -10.01
C ALA A 393 -7.18 -14.18 -8.96
N LYS A 394 -8.32 -13.52 -8.69
CA LYS A 394 -9.42 -14.12 -7.91
C LYS A 394 -9.76 -15.51 -8.45
N ILE A 395 -9.86 -16.48 -7.54
CA ILE A 395 -10.08 -17.88 -7.91
C ILE A 395 -11.44 -18.07 -8.61
N GLU A 396 -11.43 -18.89 -9.66
CA GLU A 396 -12.63 -19.20 -10.43
C GLU A 396 -13.50 -20.27 -9.73
N GLN A 397 -14.80 -20.26 -10.03
CA GLN A 397 -15.77 -21.18 -9.42
C GLN A 397 -15.46 -22.67 -9.66
N GLU A 398 -14.85 -23.03 -10.80
CA GLU A 398 -14.42 -24.42 -11.04
C GLU A 398 -13.30 -24.84 -10.09
N ASP A 399 -12.34 -23.94 -9.85
CA ASP A 399 -11.21 -24.20 -8.96
C ASP A 399 -11.62 -24.19 -7.49
N ILE A 400 -12.60 -23.36 -7.08
CA ILE A 400 -13.21 -23.43 -5.75
C ILE A 400 -13.77 -24.84 -5.49
N LYS A 401 -14.56 -25.37 -6.44
CA LYS A 401 -15.12 -26.74 -6.34
C LYS A 401 -14.01 -27.78 -6.26
N ARG A 402 -12.92 -27.58 -7.00
CA ARG A 402 -11.74 -28.46 -6.99
C ARG A 402 -11.04 -28.44 -5.64
N LEU A 403 -10.80 -27.27 -5.03
CA LEU A 403 -10.22 -27.14 -3.69
C LEU A 403 -11.07 -27.87 -2.64
N VAL A 404 -12.39 -27.68 -2.65
CA VAL A 404 -13.30 -28.39 -1.73
C VAL A 404 -13.19 -29.91 -1.93
N LYS A 405 -13.19 -30.38 -3.19
CA LYS A 405 -13.08 -31.81 -3.50
C LYS A 405 -11.77 -32.42 -2.98
N ILE A 406 -10.62 -31.84 -3.33
CA ILE A 406 -9.32 -32.38 -2.90
C ILE A 406 -9.12 -32.25 -1.38
N GLY A 407 -9.69 -31.21 -0.76
CA GLY A 407 -9.71 -31.04 0.69
C GLY A 407 -10.49 -32.16 1.39
N LYS A 408 -11.70 -32.46 0.92
CA LYS A 408 -12.50 -33.58 1.44
C LYS A 408 -11.79 -34.92 1.26
N GLU A 409 -11.17 -35.16 0.10
CA GLU A 409 -10.39 -36.39 -0.14
C GLU A 409 -9.18 -36.50 0.81
N CYS A 410 -8.47 -35.38 1.05
CA CYS A 410 -7.36 -35.33 2.00
C CYS A 410 -7.83 -35.69 3.41
N LEU A 411 -8.92 -35.09 3.88
CA LEU A 411 -9.53 -35.35 5.18
C LEU A 411 -9.96 -36.82 5.34
N GLN A 412 -10.59 -37.41 4.33
CA GLN A 412 -10.98 -38.83 4.32
C GLN A 412 -9.79 -39.77 4.47
N LYS A 413 -8.65 -39.48 3.81
CA LYS A 413 -7.45 -40.31 3.94
C LYS A 413 -6.78 -40.13 5.29
N LEU A 414 -6.74 -38.90 5.81
CA LEU A 414 -6.09 -38.59 7.09
C LEU A 414 -6.83 -39.19 8.29
N VAL A 415 -8.16 -39.20 8.29
CA VAL A 415 -8.93 -39.67 9.46
C VAL A 415 -8.74 -41.16 9.76
N VAL A 416 -8.45 -41.97 8.73
CA VAL A 416 -8.17 -43.41 8.88
C VAL A 416 -6.68 -43.74 8.91
N SER A 417 -5.81 -42.74 8.78
CA SER A 417 -4.36 -42.94 8.73
C SER A 417 -3.76 -43.20 10.11
N SER A 418 -2.82 -44.14 10.19
CA SER A 418 -2.07 -44.41 11.42
C SER A 418 -1.26 -43.19 11.85
N GLN A 419 -1.29 -42.90 13.16
CA GLN A 419 -0.47 -41.86 13.77
C GLN A 419 0.79 -42.44 14.43
N HIS A 420 1.90 -41.74 14.27
CA HIS A 420 3.24 -42.15 14.66
C HIS A 420 3.92 -41.08 15.51
N LYS A 421 4.83 -41.52 16.39
CA LYS A 421 5.75 -40.62 17.09
C LYS A 421 6.56 -39.82 16.07
N PHE A 422 6.82 -38.56 16.38
CA PHE A 422 7.52 -37.64 15.48
C PHE A 422 8.61 -36.86 16.22
N LYS A 423 9.52 -36.30 15.44
CA LYS A 423 10.51 -35.33 15.90
C LYS A 423 10.28 -33.99 15.23
N ILE A 424 10.53 -32.91 15.95
CA ILE A 424 10.45 -31.54 15.44
C ILE A 424 11.82 -30.91 15.48
N GLY A 425 12.17 -30.22 14.40
CA GLY A 425 13.26 -29.25 14.36
C GLY A 425 12.78 -27.97 13.70
N TYR A 426 13.14 -26.82 14.27
CA TYR A 426 12.76 -25.51 13.71
C TYR A 426 13.95 -24.56 13.71
N THR A 427 14.02 -23.73 12.68
CA THR A 427 14.96 -22.61 12.63
C THR A 427 14.40 -21.49 11.76
N ASN A 428 14.86 -20.27 12.01
CA ASN A 428 14.53 -19.09 11.21
C ASN A 428 15.74 -18.20 11.01
N SER A 429 15.59 -17.19 10.16
CA SER A 429 16.65 -16.25 9.79
C SER A 429 17.26 -15.50 10.99
N TYR A 430 16.55 -15.37 12.12
CA TYR A 430 17.06 -14.70 13.32
C TYR A 430 17.88 -15.59 14.26
N GLN A 431 17.76 -16.90 14.13
CA GLN A 431 18.43 -17.88 14.99
C GLN A 431 19.74 -18.40 14.37
N ASN A 432 20.15 -17.80 13.26
CA ASN A 432 21.36 -18.17 12.54
C ASN A 432 22.38 -17.03 12.67
N GLU A 433 23.55 -17.33 13.26
CA GLU A 433 24.61 -16.35 13.49
C GLU A 433 25.37 -15.98 12.21
N ASP A 434 25.14 -16.72 11.12
CA ASP A 434 25.71 -16.42 9.82
C ASP A 434 25.31 -15.02 9.36
N LEU A 435 26.31 -14.12 9.33
CA LEU A 435 26.22 -12.76 8.80
C LEU A 435 25.60 -12.68 7.41
N LYS A 436 25.56 -13.80 6.69
CA LYS A 436 24.94 -13.94 5.38
C LYS A 436 23.55 -13.34 5.36
N PHE A 437 22.67 -13.59 6.33
CA PHE A 437 21.25 -13.22 6.22
C PHE A 437 20.89 -11.80 6.71
N LYS A 438 21.89 -11.00 7.14
CA LYS A 438 21.65 -9.62 7.59
C LYS A 438 21.22 -8.68 6.46
N ASP A 439 21.50 -9.03 5.20
CA ASP A 439 21.10 -8.27 4.04
C ASP A 439 19.60 -8.39 3.72
N LEU A 440 18.91 -9.39 4.27
CA LEU A 440 17.51 -9.69 3.95
C LEU A 440 16.56 -8.51 4.27
N GLU A 441 16.87 -7.71 5.28
CA GLU A 441 16.09 -6.52 5.65
C GLU A 441 16.09 -5.42 4.56
N LYS A 442 17.00 -5.49 3.59
CA LYS A 442 17.08 -4.54 2.48
C LYS A 442 16.09 -4.83 1.38
N PHE A 443 15.56 -6.05 1.30
CA PHE A 443 14.67 -6.44 0.21
C PHE A 443 13.21 -6.03 0.53
N PRO A 444 12.59 -5.18 -0.29
CA PRO A 444 11.27 -4.62 -0.02
C PRO A 444 10.11 -5.59 -0.27
N ASP A 445 10.39 -6.79 -0.81
CA ASP A 445 9.46 -7.91 -1.00
C ASP A 445 9.50 -8.90 0.18
N LEU A 446 10.29 -8.63 1.22
CA LEU A 446 10.32 -9.36 2.48
C LEU A 446 9.80 -8.49 3.64
N GLY A 447 8.89 -9.05 4.41
CA GLY A 447 8.50 -8.58 5.72
C GLY A 447 9.56 -8.86 6.77
N LYS A 448 9.38 -8.29 7.96
CA LYS A 448 10.37 -8.37 9.03
C LYS A 448 10.47 -9.79 9.64
N GLY A 449 9.51 -10.68 9.42
CA GLY A 449 9.58 -12.08 9.84
C GLY A 449 10.57 -12.93 9.03
N GLN A 450 10.94 -12.48 7.83
CA GLN A 450 11.91 -13.12 6.93
C GLN A 450 11.54 -14.58 6.57
N PHE A 451 12.33 -15.58 7.00
CA PHE A 451 12.12 -16.98 6.66
C PHE A 451 12.16 -17.88 7.89
N GLY A 452 11.37 -18.95 7.87
CA GLY A 452 11.39 -20.04 8.85
C GLY A 452 11.19 -21.40 8.18
N VAL A 453 11.78 -22.45 8.76
CA VAL A 453 11.61 -23.83 8.30
C VAL A 453 11.34 -24.73 9.49
N LEU A 454 10.26 -25.52 9.38
CA LEU A 454 9.86 -26.55 10.32
C LEU A 454 10.08 -27.92 9.66
N VAL A 455 10.80 -28.80 10.35
CA VAL A 455 11.01 -30.20 9.97
C VAL A 455 10.16 -31.08 10.87
N ILE A 456 9.34 -31.93 10.28
CA ILE A 456 8.60 -33.00 10.95
C ILE A 456 9.21 -34.33 10.48
N SER A 457 9.97 -34.98 11.35
CA SER A 457 10.60 -36.27 11.06
C SER A 457 9.74 -37.41 11.59
N ILE A 458 9.29 -38.29 10.69
CA ILE A 458 8.40 -39.41 11.00
C ILE A 458 8.95 -40.65 10.30
N LYS A 459 9.19 -41.74 11.03
CA LYS A 459 9.79 -42.97 10.48
C LYS A 459 11.07 -42.68 9.67
N ASP A 460 11.92 -41.81 10.21
CA ASP A 460 13.19 -41.37 9.62
C ASP A 460 13.06 -40.67 8.25
N VAL A 461 11.86 -40.16 7.92
CA VAL A 461 11.62 -39.32 6.75
C VAL A 461 11.33 -37.88 7.20
N ASP A 462 12.12 -36.94 6.69
CA ASP A 462 12.03 -35.52 7.01
C ASP A 462 11.05 -34.80 6.07
N HIS A 463 9.98 -34.24 6.65
CA HIS A 463 8.96 -33.47 5.94
C HIS A 463 9.11 -31.98 6.29
N LEU A 464 9.21 -31.12 5.29
CA LEU A 464 9.41 -29.68 5.46
C LEU A 464 8.13 -28.90 5.27
N LEU A 465 7.87 -28.00 6.22
CA LEU A 465 6.96 -26.87 6.06
C LEU A 465 7.82 -25.60 6.08
N CYS A 466 7.83 -24.87 4.97
CA CYS A 466 8.57 -23.62 4.84
C CYS A 466 7.61 -22.44 4.98
N TRP A 467 8.07 -21.38 5.63
CA TRP A 467 7.31 -20.15 5.83
C TRP A 467 8.18 -18.94 5.52
N THR A 468 7.59 -17.92 4.88
CA THR A 468 8.24 -16.64 4.65
C THR A 468 7.29 -15.50 4.91
N ASP A 469 7.78 -14.48 5.62
CA ASP A 469 7.04 -13.24 5.82
C ASP A 469 7.12 -12.41 4.53
N SER A 470 6.18 -12.61 3.63
CA SER A 470 5.97 -11.84 2.40
C SER A 470 4.48 -11.77 2.11
N ASN A 471 4.07 -10.91 1.18
CA ASN A 471 2.67 -10.83 0.77
C ASN A 471 2.29 -12.10 0.00
N ASN A 472 2.74 -12.25 -1.25
CA ASN A 472 2.58 -13.47 -2.05
C ASN A 472 3.93 -13.85 -2.70
N MET A 473 3.98 -14.91 -3.49
CA MET A 473 5.19 -15.37 -4.19
C MET A 473 5.02 -15.33 -5.70
N LYS A 474 6.07 -14.91 -6.40
CA LYS A 474 6.09 -14.91 -7.87
C LYS A 474 6.05 -16.33 -8.42
N ASN A 475 5.20 -16.56 -9.43
CA ASN A 475 4.99 -17.88 -10.04
C ASN A 475 6.29 -18.50 -10.56
N GLY A 476 6.45 -19.81 -10.38
CA GLY A 476 7.64 -20.59 -10.75
C GLY A 476 8.72 -20.66 -9.68
N ILE A 477 8.70 -19.79 -8.66
CA ILE A 477 9.70 -19.81 -7.57
C ILE A 477 9.47 -21.01 -6.65
N ARG A 478 8.22 -21.29 -6.29
CA ARG A 478 7.84 -22.41 -5.45
C ARG A 478 8.41 -23.73 -5.99
N GLU A 479 8.25 -23.97 -7.29
CA GLU A 479 8.73 -25.18 -7.97
C GLU A 479 10.25 -25.32 -7.84
N ARG A 480 10.99 -24.23 -8.08
CA ARG A 480 12.46 -24.21 -7.96
C ARG A 480 12.94 -24.47 -6.53
N ILE A 481 12.25 -23.95 -5.53
CA ILE A 481 12.57 -24.22 -4.11
C ILE A 481 12.29 -25.69 -3.79
N ILE A 482 11.13 -26.22 -4.20
CA ILE A 482 10.75 -27.62 -3.98
C ILE A 482 11.77 -28.56 -4.63
N GLU A 483 12.20 -28.27 -5.86
CA GLU A 483 13.23 -29.04 -6.55
C GLU A 483 14.56 -29.03 -5.77
N SER A 484 15.02 -27.85 -5.34
CA SER A 484 16.25 -27.71 -4.56
C SER A 484 16.20 -28.51 -3.25
N LEU A 485 15.10 -28.42 -2.50
CA LEU A 485 14.97 -29.11 -1.21
C LEU A 485 14.79 -30.64 -1.40
N ARG A 486 14.05 -31.07 -2.42
CA ARG A 486 13.89 -32.50 -2.76
C ARG A 486 15.22 -33.14 -3.15
N SER A 487 16.07 -32.44 -3.90
CA SER A 487 17.40 -32.95 -4.25
C SER A 487 18.31 -33.20 -3.04
N LYS A 488 17.99 -32.59 -1.89
CA LYS A 488 18.67 -32.81 -0.59
C LYS A 488 18.01 -33.89 0.28
N GLY A 489 17.03 -34.62 -0.25
CA GLY A 489 16.37 -35.74 0.42
C GLY A 489 15.16 -35.38 1.27
N PHE A 490 14.67 -34.15 1.20
CA PHE A 490 13.47 -33.72 1.95
C PHE A 490 12.18 -34.05 1.21
N LYS A 491 11.13 -34.43 1.95
CA LYS A 491 9.74 -34.36 1.47
C LYS A 491 9.19 -32.98 1.80
N ILE A 492 8.40 -32.41 0.90
CA ILE A 492 7.87 -31.05 1.09
C ILE A 492 6.38 -31.16 1.37
N ILE A 493 5.95 -30.61 2.51
CA ILE A 493 4.54 -30.41 2.85
C ILE A 493 4.04 -29.25 2.00
N GLU A 494 4.60 -28.06 2.21
CA GLU A 494 4.34 -26.86 1.40
C GLU A 494 5.34 -25.72 1.74
N ILE A 495 5.37 -24.70 0.90
CA ILE A 495 6.00 -23.39 1.17
C ILE A 495 4.89 -22.35 1.26
N CYS A 496 4.78 -21.65 2.38
CA CYS A 496 3.73 -20.66 2.61
C CYS A 496 4.32 -19.25 2.74
N THR A 497 3.58 -18.26 2.28
CA THR A 497 3.80 -16.86 2.67
C THR A 497 2.84 -16.48 3.80
N SER A 498 3.06 -15.32 4.44
CA SER A 498 2.25 -14.84 5.57
C SER A 498 1.11 -13.92 5.17
N ASP A 499 1.00 -13.58 3.88
CA ASP A 499 0.19 -12.48 3.38
C ASP A 499 0.47 -11.14 4.10
N THR A 500 1.74 -10.84 4.42
CA THR A 500 2.04 -9.59 5.12
C THR A 500 1.76 -8.38 4.23
N HIS A 501 0.96 -7.44 4.72
CA HIS A 501 0.76 -6.14 4.09
C HIS A 501 1.89 -5.15 4.48
N ALA A 502 2.94 -5.57 5.20
CA ALA A 502 4.08 -4.71 5.54
C ALA A 502 4.92 -4.35 4.30
N THR A 503 4.90 -5.20 3.28
CA THR A 503 5.54 -4.97 1.98
C THR A 503 4.62 -4.24 1.00
N SER A 504 3.39 -3.92 1.41
CA SER A 504 2.45 -3.11 0.63
C SER A 504 2.81 -1.63 0.61
N GLY A 505 2.08 -0.88 -0.19
CA GLY A 505 2.33 0.53 -0.39
C GLY A 505 3.58 0.79 -1.25
N LYS A 506 3.69 0.05 -2.36
CA LYS A 506 4.73 0.24 -3.36
C LYS A 506 4.16 0.92 -4.59
N ARG A 507 4.98 1.75 -5.23
CA ARG A 507 4.64 2.48 -6.47
C ARG A 507 4.77 1.57 -7.70
N ASN A 508 4.01 0.48 -7.73
CA ASN A 508 3.95 -0.45 -8.86
C ASN A 508 2.49 -0.80 -9.19
N THR A 509 2.27 -1.58 -10.24
CA THR A 509 0.92 -1.95 -10.70
C THR A 509 0.14 -2.83 -9.73
N LYS A 510 0.84 -3.57 -8.86
CA LYS A 510 0.25 -4.45 -7.83
C LYS A 510 -0.03 -3.73 -6.51
N GLY A 511 0.67 -2.63 -6.22
CA GLY A 511 0.64 -1.96 -4.92
C GLY A 511 1.60 -2.55 -3.87
N TYR A 512 2.29 -3.66 -4.17
CA TYR A 512 3.22 -4.38 -3.30
C TYR A 512 4.21 -5.20 -4.16
N TYR A 513 5.26 -5.75 -3.55
CA TYR A 513 6.14 -6.72 -4.22
C TYR A 513 5.87 -8.12 -3.70
N THR A 514 5.69 -9.07 -4.61
CA THR A 514 5.67 -10.51 -4.27
C THR A 514 7.10 -11.00 -4.08
N LEU A 515 7.32 -11.97 -3.21
CA LEU A 515 8.61 -12.61 -3.03
C LEU A 515 9.19 -13.03 -4.39
N GLY A 516 10.38 -12.52 -4.70
CA GLY A 516 11.06 -12.78 -5.96
C GLY A 516 10.84 -11.73 -7.06
N ASP A 517 10.07 -10.66 -6.77
CA ASP A 517 10.06 -9.46 -7.61
C ASP A 517 11.36 -8.66 -7.41
N VAL A 518 11.94 -8.67 -6.21
CA VAL A 518 13.19 -7.93 -5.89
C VAL A 518 14.27 -8.84 -5.31
N THR A 519 13.93 -9.73 -4.38
CA THR A 519 14.88 -10.71 -3.85
C THR A 519 15.26 -11.72 -4.94
N PRO A 520 16.55 -11.93 -5.26
CA PRO A 520 16.95 -12.93 -6.25
C PRO A 520 16.50 -14.35 -5.87
N VAL A 521 16.03 -15.14 -6.84
CA VAL A 521 15.51 -16.49 -6.59
C VAL A 521 16.57 -17.40 -5.98
N GLU A 522 17.81 -17.28 -6.46
CA GLU A 522 18.96 -18.03 -5.97
C GLU A 522 19.23 -17.71 -4.50
N ARG A 523 18.98 -16.46 -4.09
CA ARG A 523 19.12 -16.03 -2.70
C ARG A 523 18.05 -16.65 -1.80
N ILE A 524 16.80 -16.70 -2.28
CA ILE A 524 15.68 -17.36 -1.57
C ILE A 524 16.01 -18.84 -1.35
N ILE A 525 16.45 -19.52 -2.40
CA ILE A 525 16.82 -20.95 -2.35
C ILE A 525 17.99 -21.17 -1.38
N GLU A 526 19.05 -20.35 -1.45
CA GLU A 526 20.20 -20.45 -0.54
C GLU A 526 19.77 -20.35 0.93
N VAL A 527 18.91 -19.38 1.25
CA VAL A 527 18.40 -19.19 2.62
C VAL A 527 17.61 -20.41 3.08
N LEU A 528 16.62 -20.85 2.30
CA LEU A 528 15.75 -21.96 2.67
C LEU A 528 16.50 -23.29 2.75
N ASP A 529 17.47 -23.54 1.87
CA ASP A 529 18.35 -24.70 1.93
C ASP A 529 19.15 -24.74 3.23
N HIS A 530 19.74 -23.60 3.61
CA HIS A 530 20.51 -23.50 4.84
C HIS A 530 19.65 -23.70 6.09
N LEU A 531 18.46 -23.08 6.11
CA LEU A 531 17.51 -23.24 7.20
C LEU A 531 16.97 -24.69 7.27
N ALA A 532 16.70 -25.35 6.15
CA ALA A 532 16.25 -26.75 6.14
C ALA A 532 17.28 -27.70 6.76
N ILE A 533 18.56 -27.57 6.37
CA ILE A 533 19.64 -28.37 6.95
C ILE A 533 19.81 -28.07 8.45
N SER A 534 19.78 -26.79 8.81
CA SER A 534 19.90 -26.35 10.21
C SER A 534 18.75 -26.88 11.09
N ALA A 535 17.51 -26.86 10.58
CA ALA A 535 16.34 -27.38 11.28
C ALA A 535 16.42 -28.91 11.41
N LYS A 536 16.88 -29.62 10.36
CA LYS A 536 17.03 -31.08 10.39
C LYS A 536 18.01 -31.52 11.47
N ASN A 537 19.16 -30.86 11.57
CA ASN A 537 20.18 -31.14 12.59
C ASN A 537 19.71 -30.86 14.03
N ARG A 538 18.57 -30.18 14.16
CA ARG A 538 17.91 -29.85 15.41
C ARG A 538 16.64 -30.69 15.62
N THR A 539 16.44 -31.82 14.94
CA THR A 539 15.24 -32.64 15.19
C THR A 539 15.33 -33.37 16.54
N ASN A 540 14.33 -33.16 17.41
CA ASN A 540 14.20 -33.87 18.70
C ASN A 540 12.79 -34.46 18.86
N PRO A 541 12.62 -35.56 19.63
CA PRO A 541 11.30 -36.05 20.00
C PRO A 541 10.44 -34.90 20.53
N SER A 542 9.16 -34.90 20.15
CA SER A 542 8.29 -33.76 20.43
C SER A 542 6.87 -34.20 20.73
N THR A 543 6.20 -33.40 21.58
CA THR A 543 4.76 -33.43 21.78
C THR A 543 4.12 -32.22 21.10
N PHE A 544 2.81 -32.26 20.90
CA PHE A 544 2.02 -31.13 20.46
C PHE A 544 0.95 -30.77 21.50
N GLU A 545 0.56 -29.51 21.50
CA GLU A 545 -0.62 -28.99 22.19
C GLU A 545 -1.40 -28.09 21.24
N ILE A 546 -2.73 -28.27 21.22
CA ILE A 546 -3.66 -27.47 20.43
C ILE A 546 -4.38 -26.51 21.36
N TYR A 547 -4.41 -25.25 20.96
CA TYR A 547 -5.12 -24.20 21.67
C TYR A 547 -6.04 -23.41 20.74
N LYS A 548 -7.08 -22.84 21.34
CA LYS A 548 -7.95 -21.84 20.72
C LYS A 548 -7.99 -20.58 21.57
N THR A 549 -7.81 -19.43 20.95
CA THR A 549 -8.01 -18.13 21.57
C THR A 549 -9.19 -17.44 20.92
N GLU A 550 -10.09 -16.87 21.73
CA GLU A 550 -11.17 -16.00 21.24
C GLU A 550 -10.82 -14.56 21.58
N SER A 551 -10.71 -13.71 20.56
CA SER A 551 -10.29 -12.32 20.70
C SER A 551 -11.41 -11.39 20.29
N ARG A 552 -11.78 -10.43 21.15
CA ARG A 552 -12.78 -9.40 20.82
C ARG A 552 -12.09 -8.13 20.36
N VAL A 553 -12.08 -7.88 19.06
CA VAL A 553 -11.36 -6.77 18.42
C VAL A 553 -12.26 -6.01 17.46
N MET A 554 -11.87 -4.81 17.09
CA MET A 554 -12.52 -4.08 15.99
C MET A 554 -11.96 -4.57 14.65
N VAL A 555 -12.82 -4.75 13.65
CA VAL A 555 -12.44 -5.09 12.27
C VAL A 555 -13.09 -4.11 11.29
N MET A 556 -12.47 -3.92 10.11
CA MET A 556 -12.93 -2.90 9.15
C MET A 556 -14.29 -3.20 8.52
N GLY A 557 -14.70 -4.46 8.41
CA GLY A 557 -15.91 -4.85 7.70
C GLY A 557 -15.80 -4.69 6.18
N ASN A 558 -16.87 -5.02 5.47
CA ASN A 558 -16.87 -5.07 3.99
C ASN A 558 -16.91 -3.68 3.35
N ASP A 559 -17.61 -2.73 3.96
CA ASP A 559 -18.02 -1.52 3.26
C ASP A 559 -16.95 -0.42 3.24
N GLN A 560 -15.93 -0.48 4.10
CA GLN A 560 -14.98 0.62 4.27
C GLN A 560 -14.12 0.86 3.02
N PHE A 561 -13.59 -0.19 2.39
CA PHE A 561 -12.80 -0.04 1.16
C PHE A 561 -13.64 0.44 -0.01
N ASP A 562 -14.87 -0.07 -0.12
CA ASP A 562 -15.82 0.35 -1.14
C ASP A 562 -16.18 1.82 -0.97
N ASP A 563 -16.40 2.27 0.27
CA ASP A 563 -16.61 3.66 0.60
C ASP A 563 -15.41 4.53 0.18
N TYR A 564 -14.18 4.13 0.54
CA TYR A 564 -12.97 4.87 0.16
C TYR A 564 -12.80 4.94 -1.36
N SER A 565 -12.99 3.81 -2.05
CA SER A 565 -12.89 3.70 -3.51
C SER A 565 -13.94 4.59 -4.19
N ASN A 566 -15.20 4.50 -3.77
CA ASN A 566 -16.30 5.31 -4.28
C ASN A 566 -16.06 6.81 -4.08
N ALA A 567 -15.58 7.22 -2.90
CA ALA A 567 -15.25 8.61 -2.63
C ALA A 567 -14.11 9.11 -3.52
N LEU A 568 -13.10 8.27 -3.75
CA LEU A 568 -11.96 8.59 -4.62
C LEU A 568 -12.40 8.71 -6.08
N GLU A 569 -13.16 7.75 -6.60
CA GLU A 569 -13.63 7.73 -8.00
C GLU A 569 -14.52 8.93 -8.31
N LYS A 570 -15.49 9.24 -7.43
CA LYS A 570 -16.33 10.43 -7.56
C LYS A 570 -15.48 11.70 -7.52
N SER A 571 -14.47 11.77 -6.65
CA SER A 571 -13.56 12.92 -6.57
C SER A 571 -12.76 13.11 -7.86
N PHE A 572 -12.29 12.03 -8.49
CA PHE A 572 -11.62 12.08 -9.78
C PHE A 572 -12.56 12.53 -10.90
N LEU A 573 -13.78 11.99 -10.96
CA LEU A 573 -14.76 12.36 -11.99
C LEU A 573 -15.10 13.85 -11.90
N VAL A 574 -15.41 14.35 -10.71
CA VAL A 574 -15.70 15.77 -10.50
C VAL A 574 -14.48 16.62 -10.83
N THR A 575 -13.29 16.23 -10.41
CA THR A 575 -12.05 16.97 -10.74
C THR A 575 -11.84 17.05 -12.25
N LYS A 576 -12.10 15.99 -13.02
CA LYS A 576 -12.03 16.03 -14.50
C LYS A 576 -13.01 17.04 -15.11
N VAL A 577 -14.25 17.09 -14.60
CA VAL A 577 -15.26 18.07 -15.05
C VAL A 577 -14.77 19.49 -14.77
N PHE A 578 -14.29 19.77 -13.56
CA PHE A 578 -13.75 21.08 -13.20
C PHE A 578 -12.53 21.48 -14.03
N LEU A 579 -11.63 20.53 -14.33
CA LEU A 579 -10.50 20.77 -15.22
C LEU A 579 -10.95 21.09 -16.66
N ALA A 580 -11.95 20.37 -17.18
CA ALA A 580 -12.49 20.64 -18.52
C ALA A 580 -13.14 22.03 -18.58
N VAL A 581 -13.95 22.40 -17.59
CA VAL A 581 -14.54 23.75 -17.49
C VAL A 581 -13.46 24.80 -17.37
N THR A 582 -12.44 24.59 -16.52
CA THR A 582 -11.30 25.52 -16.38
C THR A 582 -10.56 25.68 -17.70
N PHE A 583 -10.36 24.59 -18.46
CA PHE A 583 -9.71 24.64 -19.76
C PHE A 583 -10.51 25.44 -20.79
N VAL A 584 -11.84 25.28 -20.84
CA VAL A 584 -12.71 26.09 -21.72
C VAL A 584 -12.64 27.57 -21.36
N VAL A 585 -12.71 27.90 -20.07
CA VAL A 585 -12.58 29.29 -19.57
C VAL A 585 -11.20 29.86 -19.90
N TYR A 586 -10.15 29.06 -19.74
CA TYR A 586 -8.76 29.43 -20.06
C TYR A 586 -8.56 29.70 -21.56
N VAL A 587 -9.04 28.82 -22.44
CA VAL A 587 -8.96 29.03 -23.90
C VAL A 587 -9.79 30.25 -24.31
N SER A 588 -10.97 30.44 -23.72
CA SER A 588 -11.78 31.64 -23.98
C SER A 588 -11.05 32.91 -23.54
N MET A 589 -10.39 32.88 -22.38
CA MET A 589 -9.56 33.98 -21.91
C MET A 589 -8.44 34.29 -22.91
N LEU A 590 -7.73 33.28 -23.44
CA LEU A 590 -6.69 33.48 -24.46
C LEU A 590 -7.20 34.07 -25.79
N LEU A 591 -8.45 33.79 -26.16
CA LEU A 591 -9.04 34.25 -27.42
C LEU A 591 -9.64 35.65 -27.32
N PHE A 592 -10.16 36.04 -26.15
CA PHE A 592 -10.92 37.28 -25.96
C PHE A 592 -10.14 38.39 -25.24
N THR A 593 -8.87 38.17 -24.89
CA THR A 593 -8.04 39.17 -24.19
C THR A 593 -6.66 39.29 -24.79
#